data_AF-A0A4Z1A5K2-F1
#
_entry.id   AF-A0A4Z1A5K2-F1
#
_cell.length_a   1.000
_cell.length_b   1.000
_cell.length_c   1.000
_cell.angle_alpha   90.00
_cell.angle_beta   90.00
_cell.angle_gamma   90.00
#
_symmetry.space_group_name_H-M   'P 1'
#
loop_
_entity.id
_entity.type
_entity.pdbx_description
1 polymer ?
#
loop_
_entity_poly.entity_id
_entity_poly.type
_entity_poly.pdbx_seq_one_letter_code
_entity_poly.pdbx_strand_id
1 'polypeptide(L)'
;MKITYFALFLIISSGLVAEPSLDQSVSEILDQTRLSRIPTVITQLEERSQKKVESGDYTGAREDLKKAILLKQSIGMKESEGNAQLLFQMANLETKLGHSCDALHYTSLAKQIVKKVSLRSDDSKISQNRGGSIGKWESCEEISWLQE
;
A
#
# COMPACT_ATOMS: atom_id res chain seq x y z
N MET A 1 -1.38 -29.58 51.26
CA MET A 1 -2.19 -28.55 50.57
C MET A 1 -1.33 -27.32 50.30
N LYS A 2 -1.11 -26.98 49.02
CA LYS A 2 -0.83 -25.63 48.50
C LYS A 2 -0.55 -25.77 46.99
N ILE A 3 -1.62 -26.02 46.25
CA ILE A 3 -1.70 -25.82 44.80
C ILE A 3 -2.39 -24.48 44.68
N THR A 4 -1.74 -23.45 44.11
CA THR A 4 -2.38 -22.32 43.39
C THR A 4 -1.34 -21.23 43.09
N TYR A 5 -0.43 -21.45 42.14
CA TYR A 5 0.25 -20.32 41.45
C TYR A 5 0.39 -20.54 39.93
N PHE A 6 -0.06 -21.68 39.39
CA PHE A 6 0.13 -22.02 37.98
C PHE A 6 -0.92 -21.42 37.02
N ALA A 7 -1.97 -20.78 37.53
CA ALA A 7 -3.11 -20.36 36.72
C ALA A 7 -3.14 -18.86 36.35
N LEU A 8 -2.15 -18.06 36.76
CA LEU A 8 -2.17 -16.59 36.57
C LEU A 8 -1.27 -16.06 35.45
N PHE A 9 -0.51 -16.92 34.76
CA PHE A 9 0.38 -16.49 33.66
C PHE A 9 -0.19 -16.69 32.25
N LEU A 10 -1.38 -17.27 32.08
CA LEU A 10 -1.95 -17.63 30.76
C LEU A 10 -3.12 -16.72 30.32
N ILE A 11 -3.25 -15.50 30.84
CA ILE A 11 -4.36 -14.59 30.47
C ILE A 11 -3.88 -13.39 29.62
N ILE A 12 -2.57 -13.18 29.46
CA ILE A 12 -2.05 -11.95 28.80
C ILE A 12 -1.77 -12.15 27.29
N SER A 13 -1.84 -13.35 26.74
CA SER A 13 -1.36 -13.63 25.38
C SER A 13 -2.40 -13.51 24.25
N SER A 14 -3.65 -13.17 24.51
CA SER A 14 -4.70 -13.13 23.46
C SER A 14 -4.68 -11.88 22.57
N GLY A 15 -3.68 -10.99 22.72
CA GLY A 15 -3.67 -9.67 22.08
C GLY A 15 -2.92 -9.57 20.75
N LEU A 16 -2.14 -10.59 20.33
CA LEU A 16 -1.39 -10.55 19.06
C LEU A 16 -1.99 -11.58 18.09
N VAL A 17 -3.07 -11.20 17.41
CA VAL A 17 -3.45 -11.88 16.17
C VAL A 17 -2.52 -11.36 15.08
N ALA A 18 -1.32 -11.93 14.98
CA ALA A 18 -0.50 -11.78 13.80
C ALA A 18 -1.14 -12.59 12.67
N GLU A 19 -1.51 -11.95 11.55
CA GLU A 19 -1.89 -12.67 10.33
C GLU A 19 -0.61 -13.09 9.60
N PRO A 20 -0.11 -14.33 9.79
CA PRO A 20 1.27 -14.67 9.44
C PRO A 20 1.52 -14.57 7.93
N SER A 21 0.47 -14.74 7.13
CA SER A 21 0.52 -14.65 5.66
C SER A 21 0.72 -13.23 5.13
N LEU A 22 0.34 -12.20 5.88
CA LEU A 22 0.49 -10.81 5.46
C LEU A 22 1.84 -10.21 5.88
N ASP A 23 2.47 -10.79 6.90
CA ASP A 23 3.74 -10.32 7.44
C ASP A 23 4.94 -10.74 6.60
N GLN A 24 4.76 -11.74 5.73
CA GLN A 24 5.71 -12.18 4.72
C GLN A 24 6.16 -11.06 3.77
N SER A 25 7.31 -11.27 3.15
CA SER A 25 7.83 -10.39 2.09
C SER A 25 6.95 -10.48 0.82
N VAL A 26 6.98 -9.44 -0.02
CA VAL A 26 6.23 -9.43 -1.29
C VAL A 26 6.62 -10.61 -2.18
N SER A 27 7.91 -10.93 -2.28
CA SER A 27 8.40 -12.06 -3.06
C SER A 27 7.89 -13.41 -2.53
N GLU A 28 7.83 -13.57 -1.22
CA GLU A 28 7.34 -14.80 -0.59
C GLU A 28 5.83 -14.96 -0.80
N ILE A 29 5.07 -13.87 -0.68
CA ILE A 29 3.63 -13.87 -0.99
C ILE A 29 3.39 -14.29 -2.44
N LEU A 30 4.17 -13.74 -3.39
CA LEU A 30 4.05 -14.08 -4.81
C LEU A 30 4.41 -15.54 -5.12
N ASP A 31 5.38 -16.12 -4.40
CA ASP A 31 5.80 -17.52 -4.58
C ASP A 31 4.77 -18.51 -3.99
N GLN A 32 4.24 -18.22 -2.81
CA GLN A 32 3.35 -19.13 -2.08
C GLN A 32 1.87 -18.97 -2.48
N THR A 33 1.49 -17.82 -3.04
CA THR A 33 0.09 -17.49 -3.36
C THR A 33 -0.17 -17.61 -4.85
N ARG A 34 -1.24 -18.31 -5.22
CA ARG A 34 -1.70 -18.35 -6.61
C ARG A 34 -2.04 -16.94 -7.10
N LEU A 35 -1.65 -16.62 -8.34
CA LEU A 35 -1.88 -15.30 -8.94
C LEU A 35 -3.34 -14.80 -8.80
N SER A 36 -4.32 -15.69 -8.93
CA SER A 36 -5.75 -15.35 -8.79
C SER A 36 -6.18 -14.94 -7.38
N ARG A 37 -5.39 -15.26 -6.34
CA ARG A 37 -5.64 -14.89 -4.94
C ARG A 37 -4.88 -13.63 -4.51
N ILE A 38 -3.90 -13.17 -5.29
CA ILE A 38 -3.15 -11.93 -5.00
C ILE A 38 -4.08 -10.71 -4.82
N PRO A 39 -5.15 -10.52 -5.63
CA PRO A 39 -6.11 -9.44 -5.40
C PRO A 39 -6.75 -9.48 -4.00
N THR A 40 -7.06 -10.66 -3.48
CA THR A 40 -7.59 -10.83 -2.13
C THR A 40 -6.57 -10.44 -1.07
N VAL A 41 -5.30 -10.84 -1.24
CA VAL A 41 -4.21 -10.46 -0.32
C VAL A 41 -4.01 -8.94 -0.31
N ILE A 42 -4.09 -8.29 -1.48
CA ILE A 42 -4.02 -6.82 -1.57
C ILE A 42 -5.15 -6.19 -0.76
N THR A 43 -6.39 -6.63 -0.91
CA THR A 43 -7.53 -6.11 -0.13
C THR A 43 -7.34 -6.32 1.38
N GLN A 44 -6.82 -7.47 1.80
CA GLN A 44 -6.53 -7.74 3.21
C GLN A 44 -5.47 -6.79 3.77
N LEU A 45 -4.42 -6.49 2.99
CA LEU A 45 -3.40 -5.49 3.37
C LEU A 45 -4.00 -4.09 3.48
N GLU A 46 -4.90 -3.70 2.57
CA GLU A 46 -5.61 -2.41 2.64
C GLU A 46 -6.47 -2.31 3.90
N GLU A 47 -7.28 -3.33 4.20
CA GLU A 47 -8.11 -3.37 5.39
C GLU A 47 -7.28 -3.33 6.68
N ARG A 48 -6.16 -4.07 6.72
CA ARG A 48 -5.25 -4.07 7.86
C ARG A 48 -4.57 -2.72 8.04
N SER A 49 -4.14 -2.09 6.95
CA SER A 49 -3.60 -0.73 6.97
C SER A 49 -4.61 0.26 7.56
N GLN A 50 -5.85 0.22 7.10
CA GLN A 50 -6.92 1.09 7.61
C GLN A 50 -7.12 0.91 9.12
N LYS A 51 -7.17 -0.33 9.61
CA LYS A 51 -7.25 -0.63 11.06
C LYS A 51 -6.05 -0.08 11.83
N LYS A 52 -4.83 -0.15 11.26
CA LYS A 52 -3.62 0.41 11.86
C LYS A 52 -3.63 1.93 11.90
N VAL A 53 -4.16 2.59 10.86
CA VAL A 53 -4.38 4.05 10.87
C VAL A 53 -5.34 4.44 11.99
N GLU A 54 -6.41 3.67 12.20
CA GLU A 54 -7.40 3.90 13.25
C GLU A 54 -6.82 3.69 14.66
N SER A 55 -5.90 2.74 14.84
CA SER A 55 -5.21 2.49 16.10
C SER A 55 -4.00 3.42 16.34
N GLY A 56 -3.64 4.26 15.35
CA GLY A 56 -2.51 5.18 15.42
C GLY A 56 -1.15 4.59 15.02
N ASP A 57 -1.12 3.32 14.59
CA ASP A 57 0.08 2.68 14.04
C ASP A 57 0.31 3.09 12.57
N TYR A 58 0.77 4.32 12.38
CA TYR A 58 1.01 4.86 11.03
C TYR A 58 2.17 4.17 10.32
N THR A 59 3.18 3.68 11.04
CA THR A 59 4.32 2.97 10.45
C THR A 59 3.89 1.61 9.92
N GLY A 60 3.14 0.82 10.72
CA GLY A 60 2.64 -0.46 10.26
C GLY A 60 1.61 -0.35 9.14
N ALA A 61 0.80 0.72 9.13
CA ALA A 61 -0.12 1.02 8.02
C ALA A 61 0.66 1.31 6.71
N ARG A 62 1.78 2.01 6.83
CA ARG A 62 2.65 2.34 5.69
C ARG A 62 3.25 1.09 5.09
N GLU A 63 3.71 0.15 5.91
CA GLU A 63 4.24 -1.12 5.45
C GLU A 63 3.20 -1.96 4.70
N ASP A 64 1.96 -2.00 5.20
CA ASP A 64 0.88 -2.74 4.55
C ASP A 64 0.51 -2.13 3.19
N LEU A 65 0.39 -0.80 3.11
CA LEU A 65 0.15 -0.10 1.83
C LEU A 65 1.32 -0.30 0.86
N LYS A 66 2.57 -0.29 1.34
CA LYS A 66 3.75 -0.55 0.51
C LYS A 66 3.67 -1.94 -0.12
N LYS A 67 3.35 -2.97 0.68
CA LYS A 67 3.17 -4.35 0.18
C LYS A 67 2.03 -4.41 -0.84
N ALA A 68 0.90 -3.76 -0.57
CA ALA A 68 -0.25 -3.73 -1.48
C ALA A 68 0.09 -3.11 -2.84
N ILE A 69 0.82 -1.98 -2.85
CA ILE A 69 1.27 -1.30 -4.07
C ILE A 69 2.21 -2.21 -4.87
N LEU A 70 3.22 -2.79 -4.20
CA LEU A 70 4.18 -3.68 -4.87
C LEU A 70 3.49 -4.91 -5.46
N LEU A 71 2.56 -5.53 -4.73
CA LEU A 71 1.78 -6.66 -5.25
C LEU A 71 0.94 -6.26 -6.48
N LYS A 72 0.28 -5.09 -6.48
CA LYS A 72 -0.42 -4.58 -7.67
C LYS A 72 0.53 -4.38 -8.84
N GLN A 73 1.72 -3.86 -8.60
CA GLN A 73 2.73 -3.68 -9.66
C GLN A 73 3.18 -5.03 -10.22
N SER A 74 3.47 -6.01 -9.36
CA SER A 74 3.92 -7.36 -9.75
C SER A 74 2.89 -8.13 -10.58
N ILE A 75 1.58 -7.88 -10.39
CA ILE A 75 0.52 -8.50 -11.19
C ILE A 75 0.10 -7.65 -12.42
N GLY A 76 0.90 -6.65 -12.80
CA GLY A 76 0.67 -5.83 -13.99
C GLY A 76 -0.39 -4.74 -13.82
N MET A 77 -0.84 -4.47 -12.59
CA MET A 77 -1.86 -3.46 -12.27
C MET A 77 -1.27 -2.10 -11.86
N LYS A 78 0.00 -1.83 -12.20
CA LYS A 78 0.71 -0.57 -11.88
C LYS A 78 -0.07 0.68 -12.33
N GLU A 79 -0.63 0.67 -13.53
CA GLU A 79 -1.34 1.81 -14.12
C GLU A 79 -2.88 1.70 -13.96
N SER A 80 -3.34 0.93 -12.96
CA SER A 80 -4.77 0.78 -12.67
C SER A 80 -5.29 1.85 -11.72
N GLU A 81 -6.58 2.18 -11.81
CA GLU A 81 -7.26 3.07 -10.86
C GLU A 81 -7.10 2.60 -9.41
N GLY A 82 -7.18 1.29 -9.16
CA GLY A 82 -6.95 0.72 -7.83
C GLY A 82 -5.54 0.99 -7.30
N ASN A 83 -4.51 1.04 -8.16
CA ASN A 83 -3.17 1.41 -7.71
C ASN A 83 -3.06 2.92 -7.43
N ALA A 84 -3.76 3.77 -8.20
CA ALA A 84 -3.85 5.19 -7.90
C ALA A 84 -4.49 5.45 -6.53
N GLN A 85 -5.54 4.70 -6.19
CA GLN A 85 -6.18 4.79 -4.87
C GLN A 85 -5.21 4.44 -3.74
N LEU A 86 -4.43 3.36 -3.87
CA LEU A 86 -3.39 3.00 -2.90
C LEU A 86 -2.34 4.11 -2.73
N LEU A 87 -1.90 4.72 -3.84
CA LEU A 87 -0.94 5.82 -3.83
C LEU A 87 -1.51 7.06 -3.12
N PHE A 88 -2.80 7.38 -3.29
CA PHE A 88 -3.44 8.45 -2.51
C PHE A 88 -3.52 8.13 -1.01
N GLN A 89 -3.83 6.88 -0.64
CA GLN A 89 -3.82 6.45 0.76
C GLN A 89 -2.41 6.61 1.35
N MET A 90 -1.38 6.18 0.63
CA MET A 90 0.02 6.35 1.04
C MET A 90 0.37 7.84 1.20
N ALA A 91 -0.01 8.70 0.24
CA ALA A 91 0.25 10.13 0.33
C ALA A 91 -0.37 10.78 1.60
N ASN A 92 -1.61 10.41 1.92
CA ASN A 92 -2.28 10.87 3.13
C ASN A 92 -1.56 10.41 4.40
N LEU A 93 -1.05 9.18 4.38
CA LEU A 93 -0.31 8.60 5.49
C LEU A 93 1.06 9.27 5.69
N GLU A 94 1.80 9.50 4.61
CA GLU A 94 3.08 10.24 4.65
C GLU A 94 2.88 11.68 5.15
N THR A 95 1.76 12.32 4.79
CA THR A 95 1.40 13.64 5.34
C THR A 95 1.22 13.58 6.85
N LYS A 96 0.57 12.55 7.38
CA LYS A 96 0.40 12.34 8.84
C LYS A 96 1.73 12.07 9.55
N LEU A 97 2.66 11.39 8.87
CA LEU A 97 4.02 11.13 9.37
C LEU A 97 4.96 12.35 9.25
N GLY A 98 4.53 13.43 8.57
CA GLY A 98 5.33 14.63 8.34
C GLY A 98 6.23 14.57 7.10
N HIS A 99 6.20 13.48 6.34
CA HIS A 99 6.98 13.29 5.12
C HIS A 99 6.31 13.98 3.92
N SER A 100 6.39 15.31 3.89
CA SER A 100 5.70 16.13 2.89
C SER A 100 6.17 15.90 1.45
N CYS A 101 7.47 15.61 1.27
CA CYS A 101 8.05 15.29 -0.04
C CYS A 101 7.45 14.00 -0.62
N ASP A 102 7.50 12.91 0.15
CA ASP A 102 6.95 11.61 -0.24
C ASP A 102 5.45 11.72 -0.54
N ALA A 103 4.70 12.44 0.29
CA ALA A 103 3.28 12.68 0.08
C ALA A 103 2.97 13.36 -1.27
N LEU A 104 3.74 14.40 -1.64
CA LEU A 104 3.60 15.07 -2.92
C LEU A 104 3.95 14.15 -4.09
N HIS A 105 5.00 13.34 -3.94
CA HIS A 105 5.41 12.39 -4.97
C HIS A 105 4.35 11.30 -5.19
N TYR A 106 3.83 10.68 -4.15
CA TYR A 106 2.74 9.70 -4.28
C TYR A 106 1.47 10.31 -4.88
N THR A 107 1.10 11.53 -4.45
CA THR A 107 -0.04 12.27 -5.00
C THR A 107 0.13 12.51 -6.50
N SER A 108 1.35 12.82 -6.93
CA SER A 108 1.67 12.96 -8.35
C SER A 108 1.42 11.69 -9.13
N LEU A 109 2.03 10.59 -8.68
CA LEU A 109 1.96 9.31 -9.37
C LEU A 109 0.51 8.86 -9.50
N ALA A 110 -0.28 9.00 -8.43
CA ALA A 110 -1.70 8.72 -8.44
C ALA A 110 -2.45 9.56 -9.50
N LYS A 111 -2.22 10.88 -9.54
CA LYS A 111 -2.84 11.78 -10.54
C LYS A 111 -2.45 11.44 -11.98
N GLN A 112 -1.20 11.04 -12.21
CA GLN A 112 -0.74 10.61 -13.53
C GLN A 112 -1.48 9.36 -14.00
N ILE A 113 -1.66 8.37 -13.10
CA ILE A 113 -2.41 7.15 -13.40
C ILE A 113 -3.88 7.48 -13.69
N VAL A 114 -4.55 8.25 -12.82
CA VAL A 114 -5.95 8.66 -13.02
C VAL A 114 -6.10 9.37 -14.37
N LYS A 115 -5.21 10.31 -14.70
CA LYS A 115 -5.23 11.00 -15.99
C LYS A 115 -5.11 10.01 -17.15
N LYS A 116 -4.16 9.07 -17.11
CA LYS A 116 -4.00 8.05 -18.16
C LYS A 116 -5.23 7.14 -18.29
N VAL A 117 -5.84 6.75 -17.18
CA VAL A 117 -7.05 5.91 -17.16
C VAL A 117 -8.25 6.67 -17.74
N SER A 118 -8.48 7.92 -17.32
CA SER A 118 -9.55 8.77 -17.86
C SER A 118 -9.39 8.98 -19.36
N LEU A 119 -8.19 9.32 -19.83
CA LEU A 119 -7.94 9.51 -21.26
C LEU A 119 -8.17 8.22 -22.07
N ARG A 120 -7.85 7.04 -21.53
CA ARG A 120 -8.16 5.75 -22.17
C ARG A 120 -9.66 5.49 -22.30
N SER A 121 -10.45 5.93 -21.33
CA SER A 121 -11.91 5.82 -21.38
C SER A 121 -12.53 6.77 -22.42
N ASP A 122 -11.91 7.93 -22.62
CA ASP A 122 -12.34 8.94 -23.59
C ASP A 122 -11.84 8.65 -25.03
N ASP A 123 -10.76 7.87 -25.17
CA ASP A 123 -10.06 7.49 -26.42
C ASP A 123 -10.84 6.54 -27.36
N SER A 124 -12.17 6.48 -27.25
CA SER A 124 -12.98 6.17 -28.44
C SER A 124 -12.81 7.22 -29.54
N LYS A 125 -12.25 8.40 -29.23
CA LYS A 125 -11.82 9.43 -30.20
C LYS A 125 -10.63 10.24 -29.67
N ILE A 126 -9.46 10.05 -30.29
CA ILE A 126 -8.38 11.05 -30.55
C ILE A 126 -6.97 10.52 -30.24
N SER A 127 -6.12 10.48 -31.27
CA SER A 127 -4.71 10.11 -31.21
C SER A 127 -3.85 11.13 -30.44
N GLN A 128 -3.05 10.60 -29.51
CA GLN A 128 -1.74 11.04 -29.01
C GLN A 128 -1.31 12.51 -29.23
N ASN A 129 -0.97 13.21 -28.13
CA ASN A 129 0.40 13.69 -27.99
C ASN A 129 0.85 13.96 -26.53
N ARG A 130 2.15 13.79 -26.35
CA ARG A 130 2.92 13.59 -25.12
C ARG A 130 3.18 14.87 -24.31
N GLY A 131 3.50 14.69 -23.03
CA GLY A 131 4.11 15.71 -22.17
C GLY A 131 3.26 16.04 -20.96
N GLY A 132 3.08 15.08 -20.04
CA GLY A 132 2.48 15.38 -18.75
C GLY A 132 3.44 16.26 -17.94
N SER A 133 3.12 17.55 -17.84
CA SER A 133 3.74 18.54 -16.95
C SER A 133 4.26 17.92 -15.66
N ILE A 134 5.58 17.81 -15.57
CA ILE A 134 6.31 17.31 -14.41
C ILE A 134 6.22 18.38 -13.32
N GLY A 135 5.65 18.00 -12.17
CA GLY A 135 5.33 18.91 -11.08
C GLY A 135 6.45 18.98 -10.05
N LYS A 136 6.49 20.14 -9.38
CA LYS A 136 7.20 20.65 -8.20
C LYS A 136 7.84 19.70 -7.15
N TRP A 137 7.69 18.38 -7.19
CA TRP A 137 8.32 17.42 -6.26
C TRP A 137 9.73 16.97 -6.67
N GLU A 138 10.23 17.30 -7.87
CA GLU A 138 11.59 16.92 -8.33
C GLU A 138 12.73 17.47 -7.46
N SER A 139 12.47 18.49 -6.64
CA SER A 139 13.45 18.98 -5.66
C SER A 139 13.59 18.05 -4.44
N CYS A 140 12.72 17.04 -4.31
CA CYS A 140 12.75 16.03 -3.26
C CYS A 140 13.48 14.77 -3.75
N GLU A 141 14.06 14.02 -2.81
CA GLU A 141 14.69 12.73 -3.10
C GLU A 141 13.67 11.71 -3.63
N GLU A 142 14.06 10.89 -4.60
CA GLU A 142 13.21 9.85 -5.15
C GLU A 142 12.99 8.70 -4.16
N ILE A 143 11.82 8.07 -4.22
CA ILE A 143 11.45 6.98 -3.32
C ILE A 143 12.14 5.70 -3.79
N SER A 144 13.21 5.31 -3.10
CA SER A 144 14.14 4.25 -3.55
C SER A 144 13.50 2.88 -3.78
N TRP A 145 12.43 2.54 -3.07
CA TRP A 145 11.77 1.23 -3.17
C TRP A 145 10.65 1.18 -4.22
N LEU A 146 10.31 2.32 -4.84
CA LEU A 146 9.29 2.43 -5.87
C LEU A 146 9.89 2.44 -7.29
N GLN A 147 11.22 2.41 -7.40
CA GLN A 147 11.94 2.27 -8.67
C GLN A 147 11.76 0.84 -9.23
N GLU A 148 11.72 0.76 -10.57
CA GLU A 148 11.23 -0.35 -11.41
C GLU A 148 11.57 -1.78 -10.98
#